data_AF-A0A919GKC9-F1
#
_entry.id   AF-A0A919GKC9-F1
#
_cell.length_a   1.000
_cell.length_b   1.000
_cell.length_c   1.000
_cell.angle_alpha   90.00
_cell.angle_beta   90.00
_cell.angle_gamma   90.00
#
_symmetry.space_group_name_H-M   'P 1'
#
loop_
_entity.id
_entity.type
_entity.pdbx_description
1 polymer ?
#
loop_
_entity_poly.entity_id
_entity_poly.type
_entity_poly.pdbx_seq_one_letter_code
_entity_poly.pdbx_strand_id
1 'polypeptide(L)'
;MGNPTVEKDTKSLAGERVLPLPSLVREALKTYRVMQAVERLAAGEGYGDGGYVLVDELGAVLNGRQLRVRAYKIMAENGLRRVRLYDGRASCPAYLANSGVPDYLLAEWAGRTNVKTTKKWYVKPDVADLLPAAEVWAGPAEGV
;
A
#
# COMPACT_ATOMS: atom_id res chain seq x y z
N MET A 1 -18.25 19.14 6.33
CA MET A 1 -18.84 17.79 6.26
C MET A 1 -18.27 17.07 5.05
N GLY A 2 -17.60 15.93 5.26
CA GLY A 2 -17.11 15.07 4.16
C GLY A 2 -18.17 14.01 3.83
N ASN A 3 -18.10 13.43 2.62
CA ASN A 3 -19.00 12.34 2.24
C ASN A 3 -18.94 11.19 3.28
N PRO A 4 -20.07 10.51 3.54
CA PRO A 4 -20.10 9.36 4.43
C PRO A 4 -19.17 8.26 3.91
N THR A 5 -18.62 7.46 4.83
CA THR A 5 -17.84 6.27 4.47
C THR A 5 -18.78 5.28 3.79
N VAL A 6 -18.44 4.90 2.56
CA VAL A 6 -19.20 3.93 1.78
C VAL A 6 -18.47 2.60 1.86
N GLU A 7 -19.11 1.63 2.50
CA GLU A 7 -18.68 0.24 2.44
C GLU A 7 -19.17 -0.39 1.15
N LYS A 8 -18.28 -1.13 0.50
CA LYS A 8 -18.63 -1.88 -0.71
C LYS A 8 -17.91 -3.21 -0.65
N ASP A 9 -18.67 -4.27 -0.89
CA ASP A 9 -18.10 -5.60 -1.00
C ASP A 9 -17.12 -5.70 -2.18
N THR A 10 -16.24 -6.69 -2.08
CA THR A 10 -15.31 -7.00 -3.15
C THR A 10 -16.07 -7.25 -4.44
N LYS A 11 -15.56 -6.66 -5.53
CA LYS A 11 -16.16 -6.78 -6.87
C LYS A 11 -16.25 -8.24 -7.36
N SER A 12 -15.45 -9.14 -6.79
CA SER A 12 -15.48 -10.59 -7.02
C SER A 12 -14.78 -11.31 -5.87
N LEU A 13 -14.98 -12.65 -5.77
CA LEU A 13 -14.30 -13.51 -4.80
C LEU A 13 -12.76 -13.41 -4.85
N ALA A 14 -12.20 -13.11 -6.02
CA ALA A 14 -10.76 -12.86 -6.17
C ALA A 14 -10.26 -11.59 -5.44
N GLY A 15 -11.17 -10.74 -4.95
CA GLY A 15 -10.86 -9.59 -4.11
C GLY A 15 -10.65 -9.97 -2.64
N GLU A 16 -11.27 -11.06 -2.18
CA GLU A 16 -11.09 -11.60 -0.84
C GLU A 16 -9.79 -12.40 -0.78
N ARG A 17 -8.91 -12.02 0.14
CA ARG A 17 -7.64 -12.72 0.33
C ARG A 17 -7.07 -12.48 1.72
N VAL A 18 -6.33 -13.48 2.20
CA VAL A 18 -5.53 -13.38 3.40
C VAL A 18 -4.11 -13.04 2.98
N LEU A 19 -3.63 -11.85 3.37
CA LEU A 19 -2.25 -11.44 3.14
C LEU A 19 -1.43 -11.58 4.43
N PRO A 20 -0.19 -12.08 4.35
CA PRO A 20 0.70 -12.04 5.50
C PRO A 20 1.02 -10.57 5.81
N LEU A 21 0.76 -10.16 7.04
CA LEU A 21 0.99 -8.79 7.46
C LEU A 21 2.49 -8.58 7.71
N PRO A 22 3.16 -7.65 6.99
CA PRO A 22 4.56 -7.34 7.22
C PRO A 22 4.80 -6.90 8.67
N SER A 23 5.95 -7.26 9.24
CA SER A 23 6.29 -6.97 10.64
C SER A 23 6.16 -5.48 10.97
N LEU A 24 6.67 -4.60 10.10
CA LEU A 24 6.56 -3.15 10.25
C LEU A 24 5.10 -2.70 10.42
N VAL A 25 4.19 -3.23 9.60
CA VAL A 25 2.76 -2.88 9.65
C VAL A 25 2.12 -3.44 10.92
N ARG A 26 2.48 -4.67 11.31
CA ARG A 26 2.00 -5.29 12.55
C ARG A 26 2.35 -4.46 13.78
N GLU A 27 3.60 -4.03 13.91
CA GLU A 27 4.04 -3.24 15.06
C GLU A 27 3.42 -1.84 15.07
N ALA A 28 3.25 -1.21 13.90
CA ALA A 28 2.52 0.04 13.78
C ALA A 28 1.05 -0.09 14.24
N LEU A 29 0.36 -1.15 13.83
CA LEU A 29 -1.02 -1.41 14.25
C LEU A 29 -1.15 -1.71 15.75
N LYS A 30 -0.18 -2.42 16.35
CA LYS A 30 -0.15 -2.63 17.80
C LYS A 30 0.01 -1.31 18.55
N THR A 31 0.95 -0.48 18.12
CA THR A 31 1.19 0.84 18.71
C THR A 31 -0.07 1.71 18.62
N TYR A 32 -0.71 1.71 17.46
CA TYR A 32 -1.94 2.45 17.24
C TYR A 32 -3.11 1.92 18.09
N ARG A 33 -3.23 0.59 18.28
CA ARG A 33 -4.22 0.00 19.19
C ARG A 33 -4.03 0.44 20.64
N VAL A 34 -2.79 0.59 21.10
CA VAL A 34 -2.51 1.13 22.44
C VAL A 34 -2.95 2.58 22.54
N MET A 35 -2.66 3.40 21.52
CA MET A 35 -3.09 4.79 21.47
C MET A 35 -4.63 4.91 21.52
N GLN A 36 -5.34 4.11 20.73
CA GLN A 36 -6.81 4.05 20.75
C GLN A 36 -7.37 3.67 22.12
N ALA A 37 -6.70 2.79 22.86
CA ALA A 37 -7.13 2.42 24.21
C ALA A 37 -7.03 3.61 25.18
N VAL A 38 -5.97 4.42 25.05
CA VAL A 38 -5.80 5.66 25.85
C VAL A 38 -6.84 6.70 25.46
N GLU A 39 -7.05 6.93 24.17
CA GLU A 39 -8.06 7.86 23.64
C GLU A 39 -9.46 7.48 24.11
N ARG A 40 -9.80 6.19 24.06
CA ARG A 40 -11.07 5.66 24.55
C ARG A 40 -11.27 5.88 26.04
N LEU A 41 -10.24 5.67 26.85
CA LEU A 41 -10.32 5.94 28.30
C LEU A 41 -10.52 7.43 28.58
N ALA A 42 -9.89 8.31 27.81
CA ALA A 42 -10.03 9.75 27.95
C ALA A 42 -11.41 10.27 27.51
N ALA A 43 -11.96 9.72 26.42
CA ALA A 43 -13.25 10.12 25.86
C ALA A 43 -14.46 9.47 26.55
N GLY A 44 -14.27 8.35 27.27
CA GLY A 44 -15.33 7.65 27.99
C GLY A 44 -16.47 7.22 27.08
N GLU A 45 -17.71 7.52 27.48
CA GLU A 45 -18.92 7.21 26.70
C GLU A 45 -19.00 7.95 25.35
N GLY A 46 -18.20 8.99 25.16
CA GLY A 46 -18.13 9.75 23.90
C GLY A 46 -17.30 9.07 22.81
N TYR A 47 -16.61 7.97 23.10
CA TYR A 47 -15.78 7.28 22.11
C TYR A 47 -16.61 6.35 21.22
N GLY A 48 -16.44 6.48 19.89
CA GLY A 48 -17.12 5.66 18.90
C GLY A 48 -16.63 4.21 18.89
N ASP A 49 -17.55 3.24 18.96
CA ASP A 49 -17.25 1.80 18.96
C ASP A 49 -17.54 1.13 17.60
N GLY A 50 -17.25 1.83 16.51
CA GLY A 50 -17.59 1.38 15.15
C GLY A 50 -16.82 0.15 14.64
N GLY A 51 -15.89 -0.42 15.43
CA GLY A 51 -15.10 -1.59 15.05
C GLY A 51 -14.04 -1.36 13.97
N TYR A 52 -13.87 -0.13 13.50
CA TYR A 52 -12.88 0.22 12.47
C TYR A 52 -11.50 0.44 13.06
N VAL A 53 -10.48 0.09 12.28
CA VAL A 53 -9.10 0.43 12.65
C VAL A 53 -8.87 1.92 12.43
N LEU A 54 -9.05 2.44 11.22
CA LEU A 54 -8.71 3.84 10.89
C LEU A 54 -9.77 4.83 11.39
N VAL A 55 -9.58 5.32 12.61
CA VAL A 55 -10.47 6.26 13.29
C VAL A 55 -9.73 7.53 13.73
N ASP A 56 -10.49 8.57 14.04
CA ASP A 56 -10.00 9.74 14.75
C ASP A 56 -9.90 9.48 16.26
N GLU A 57 -9.45 10.51 16.98
CA GLU A 57 -9.17 10.51 18.41
C GLU A 57 -10.44 10.29 19.27
N LEU A 58 -11.63 10.37 18.66
CA LEU A 58 -12.93 10.09 19.29
C LEU A 58 -13.52 8.77 18.79
N GLY A 59 -12.78 7.95 18.05
CA GLY A 59 -13.25 6.67 17.53
C GLY A 59 -14.15 6.79 16.29
N ALA A 60 -14.28 7.97 15.69
CA ALA A 60 -15.06 8.14 14.46
C ALA A 60 -14.24 7.75 13.21
N VAL A 61 -14.87 7.06 12.27
CA VAL A 61 -14.19 6.61 11.04
C VAL A 61 -13.62 7.76 10.22
N LEU A 62 -12.39 7.57 9.77
CA LEU A 62 -11.78 8.45 8.79
C LEU A 62 -12.30 8.14 7.39
N ASN A 63 -12.92 9.13 6.75
CA ASN A 63 -13.18 9.04 5.32
C ASN A 63 -11.89 9.23 4.50
N GLY A 64 -11.95 8.87 3.21
CA GLY A 64 -10.79 8.94 2.32
C GLY A 64 -10.17 10.34 2.16
N ARG A 65 -10.94 11.42 2.38
CA ARG A 65 -10.41 12.80 2.39
C ARG A 65 -9.62 13.06 3.67
N GLN A 66 -10.16 12.73 4.84
CA GLN A 66 -9.49 12.92 6.12
C GLN A 66 -8.18 12.15 6.17
N LEU A 67 -8.19 10.88 5.76
CA LEU A 67 -6.99 10.05 5.67
C LEU A 67 -5.91 10.68 4.78
N ARG A 68 -6.32 11.19 3.61
CA ARG A 68 -5.41 11.86 2.67
C ARG A 68 -4.81 13.15 3.24
N VAL A 69 -5.62 13.97 3.92
CA VAL A 69 -5.14 15.21 4.56
C VAL A 69 -4.12 14.89 5.65
N ARG A 70 -4.42 13.93 6.52
CA ARG A 70 -3.50 13.48 7.58
C ARG A 70 -2.18 12.97 7.00
N ALA A 71 -2.23 12.15 5.95
CA ALA A 71 -1.02 11.66 5.28
C ALA A 71 -0.18 12.78 4.65
N TYR A 72 -0.80 13.77 4.00
CA TYR A 72 -0.06 14.89 3.41
C TYR A 72 0.60 15.78 4.47
N LYS A 73 -0.03 15.94 5.63
CA LYS A 73 0.57 16.62 6.78
C LYS A 73 1.83 15.90 7.24
N ILE A 74 1.75 14.58 7.46
CA ILE A 74 2.91 13.75 7.85
C ILE A 74 4.03 13.83 6.81
N MET A 75 3.69 13.77 5.51
CA MET A 75 4.69 13.92 4.44
C MET A 75 5.40 15.26 4.51
N ALA A 76 4.67 16.36 4.69
CA ALA A 76 5.24 17.70 4.78
C ALA A 76 6.14 17.86 6.01
N GLU A 77 5.70 17.36 7.17
CA GLU A 77 6.47 17.42 8.42
C GLU A 77 7.80 16.65 8.34
N ASN A 78 7.87 15.61 7.51
CA ASN A 78 9.06 14.80 7.29
C ASN A 78 9.86 15.21 6.03
N GLY A 79 9.51 16.32 5.38
CA GLY A 79 10.19 16.78 4.15
C GLY A 79 10.03 15.84 2.96
N LEU A 80 9.01 14.97 2.96
CA LEU A 80 8.76 14.01 1.90
C LEU A 80 8.01 14.65 0.73
N ARG A 81 8.32 14.20 -0.49
CA ARG A 81 7.56 14.57 -1.67
C ARG A 81 6.10 14.15 -1.49
N ARG A 82 5.17 15.07 -1.73
CA ARG A 82 3.74 14.79 -1.69
C ARG A 82 3.35 13.79 -2.80
N VAL A 83 2.92 12.60 -2.38
CA VAL A 83 2.43 11.53 -3.27
C VAL A 83 1.08 11.04 -2.80
N ARG A 84 0.19 10.59 -3.70
CA ARG A 84 -1.11 10.07 -3.26
C ARG A 84 -0.90 8.74 -2.56
N LEU A 85 -1.57 8.52 -1.43
CA LEU A 85 -1.52 7.22 -0.73
C LEU A 85 -1.85 6.03 -1.66
N TYR A 86 -2.80 6.23 -2.58
CA TYR A 86 -3.20 5.21 -3.54
C TYR A 86 -2.06 4.79 -4.49
N ASP A 87 -1.11 5.69 -4.78
CA ASP A 87 0.03 5.38 -5.64
C ASP A 87 0.93 4.30 -4.99
N GLY A 88 0.87 4.15 -3.66
CA GLY A 88 1.51 3.05 -2.92
C GLY A 88 1.00 1.66 -3.32
N ARG A 89 -0.28 1.54 -3.73
CA ARG A 89 -0.86 0.27 -4.18
C ARG A 89 -0.19 -0.27 -5.44
N ALA A 90 0.21 0.62 -6.35
CA ALA A 90 0.95 0.24 -7.56
C ALA A 90 2.45 0.11 -7.30
N SER A 91 2.98 0.88 -6.35
CA SER A 91 4.40 0.85 -5.98
C SER A 91 4.79 -0.48 -5.31
N CYS A 92 3.91 -1.07 -4.50
CA CYS A 92 4.21 -2.33 -3.80
C CYS A 92 4.45 -3.52 -4.75
N PRO A 93 3.56 -3.83 -5.72
CA PRO A 93 3.83 -4.90 -6.70
C PRO A 93 5.06 -4.63 -7.57
N ALA A 94 5.31 -3.37 -7.94
CA ALA A 94 6.51 -3.00 -8.69
C ALA A 94 7.79 -3.30 -7.89
N TYR A 95 7.82 -2.91 -6.61
CA TYR A 95 8.94 -3.22 -5.71
C TYR A 95 9.14 -4.73 -5.53
N LEU A 96 8.06 -5.49 -5.32
CA LEU A 96 8.13 -6.94 -5.17
C LEU A 96 8.65 -7.61 -6.45
N ALA A 97 8.23 -7.14 -7.63
CA ALA A 97 8.72 -7.64 -8.90
C ALA A 97 10.22 -7.40 -9.09
N ASN A 98 10.68 -6.18 -8.82
CA ASN A 98 12.09 -5.81 -8.92
C ASN A 98 12.96 -6.53 -7.86
N SER A 99 12.34 -7.03 -6.79
CA SER A 99 12.98 -7.87 -5.77
C SER A 99 13.00 -9.36 -6.14
N GLY A 100 12.56 -9.73 -7.36
CA GLY A 100 12.58 -11.11 -7.86
C GLY A 100 11.41 -11.98 -7.41
N VAL A 101 10.33 -11.42 -6.88
CA VAL A 101 9.15 -12.21 -6.50
C VAL A 101 8.46 -12.77 -7.76
N PRO A 102 8.16 -14.08 -7.82
CA PRO A 102 7.49 -14.69 -8.96
C PRO A 102 6.14 -14.05 -9.32
N ASP A 103 5.86 -13.94 -10.62
CA ASP A 103 4.68 -13.24 -11.16
C ASP A 103 3.33 -13.75 -10.62
N TYR A 104 3.22 -15.06 -10.35
CA TYR A 104 1.98 -15.65 -9.83
C TYR A 104 1.72 -15.21 -8.38
N LEU A 105 2.76 -15.07 -7.55
CA LEU A 105 2.65 -14.53 -6.19
C LEU A 105 2.32 -13.04 -6.20
N LEU A 106 2.87 -12.28 -7.16
CA LEU A 106 2.52 -10.87 -7.35
C LEU A 106 1.03 -10.69 -7.69
N ALA A 107 0.48 -11.57 -8.53
CA ALA A 107 -0.92 -11.51 -8.93
C ALA A 107 -1.85 -11.77 -7.74
N GLU A 108 -1.56 -12.80 -6.94
CA GLU A 108 -2.28 -13.08 -5.69
C GLU A 108 -2.17 -11.91 -4.70
N TRP A 109 -0.96 -11.37 -4.50
CA TRP A 109 -0.73 -10.22 -3.62
C TRP A 109 -1.56 -9.00 -4.04
N ALA A 110 -1.57 -8.70 -5.34
CA ALA A 110 -2.31 -7.58 -5.91
C ALA A 110 -3.84 -7.78 -5.96
N GLY A 111 -4.32 -9.00 -5.70
CA GLY A 111 -5.73 -9.40 -5.82
C GLY A 111 -6.21 -9.37 -7.27
N ARG A 112 -5.40 -9.90 -8.20
CA ARG A 112 -5.71 -9.96 -9.63
C ARG A 112 -5.73 -11.40 -10.11
N THR A 113 -6.80 -11.79 -10.79
CA THR A 113 -6.98 -13.13 -11.36
C THR A 113 -6.05 -13.45 -12.52
N ASN A 114 -5.50 -12.44 -13.20
CA ASN A 114 -4.71 -12.64 -14.42
C ASN A 114 -3.27 -12.13 -14.27
N VAL A 115 -2.33 -13.08 -14.14
CA VAL A 115 -0.88 -12.86 -14.03
C VAL A 115 -0.33 -12.00 -15.17
N LYS A 116 -0.76 -12.23 -16.42
CA LYS A 116 -0.30 -11.47 -17.59
C LYS A 116 -0.67 -9.99 -17.47
N THR A 117 -1.84 -9.68 -16.92
CA THR A 117 -2.22 -8.28 -16.67
C THR A 117 -1.40 -7.67 -15.54
N THR A 118 -1.15 -8.41 -14.45
CA THR A 118 -0.38 -7.93 -13.31
C THR A 118 1.03 -7.50 -13.72
N LYS A 119 1.71 -8.33 -14.51
CA LYS A 119 3.05 -8.02 -15.02
C LYS A 119 3.06 -6.77 -15.89
N LYS A 120 2.14 -6.68 -16.86
CA LYS A 120 1.99 -5.50 -17.74
C LYS A 120 1.74 -4.20 -16.98
N TRP A 121 0.97 -4.24 -15.89
CA TRP A 121 0.57 -3.05 -15.15
C TRP A 121 1.59 -2.56 -14.13
N TYR A 122 2.37 -3.47 -13.53
CA TYR A 122 3.24 -3.12 -12.40
C TYR A 122 4.73 -3.31 -12.65
N VAL A 123 5.13 -4.16 -13.59
CA VAL A 123 6.54 -4.36 -13.91
C VAL A 123 6.92 -3.39 -15.00
N LYS A 124 7.66 -2.35 -14.60
CA LYS A 124 8.30 -1.42 -15.54
C LYS A 124 9.79 -1.70 -15.49
N PRO A 125 10.44 -2.00 -16.63
CA PRO A 125 11.89 -2.15 -16.67
C PRO A 125 12.54 -0.86 -16.17
N ASP A 126 13.51 -1.00 -15.28
CA ASP A 126 14.45 0.06 -14.95
C ASP A 126 15.56 0.13 -16.00
N VAL A 127 16.28 1.24 -16.07
CA VAL A 127 17.44 1.41 -16.95
C VAL A 127 18.49 0.33 -16.68
N ALA A 128 18.66 -0.06 -15.41
CA ALA A 128 19.55 -1.16 -15.03
C ALA A 128 19.13 -2.50 -15.67
N ASP A 129 17.83 -2.76 -15.79
CA ASP A 129 17.29 -3.98 -16.41
C ASP A 129 17.52 -4.02 -17.93
N LEU A 130 17.81 -2.85 -18.55
CA LEU A 130 18.08 -2.72 -19.97
C LEU A 130 19.57 -2.84 -20.31
N LEU A 131 20.47 -2.84 -19.31
CA LEU A 131 21.91 -2.95 -19.53
C LEU A 131 22.31 -4.19 -20.36
N PRO A 132 21.75 -5.40 -20.11
CA PRO A 132 22.07 -6.56 -20.94
C PRO A 132 21.67 -6.38 -22.41
N ALA A 133 20.59 -5.64 -22.69
CA ALA A 133 20.19 -5.34 -24.06
C ALA A 133 21.16 -4.37 -24.76
N ALA A 134 21.74 -3.43 -24.00
CA ALA A 134 22.77 -2.53 -24.49
C ALA A 134 24.11 -3.26 -24.74
N GLU A 135 24.47 -4.22 -23.89
CA GLU A 135 25.67 -5.06 -24.08
C GLU A 135 25.59 -5.92 -25.34
N VAL A 136 24.43 -6.52 -25.63
CA VAL A 136 24.20 -7.26 -26.87
C VAL A 136 24.34 -6.36 -28.11
N TRP A 137 23.87 -5.11 -28.02
CA TRP A 137 24.01 -4.13 -29.10
C TRP A 137 25.47 -3.72 -29.33
N ALA A 138 26.28 -3.63 -28.27
CA ALA A 138 27.68 -3.23 -28.34
C ALA A 138 28.58 -4.28 -29.02
N GLY A 139 28.08 -5.50 -29.23
CA GLY A 139 28.87 -6.62 -29.76
C GLY A 139 29.80 -7.22 -28.69
N PRO A 140 30.25 -8.49 -28.85
CA PRO A 140 31.26 -9.03 -27.95
C PRO A 140 32.50 -8.13 -28.05
N ALA A 141 33.00 -7.66 -26.90
CA ALA A 141 34.29 -7.00 -26.83
C ALA A 141 35.31 -7.90 -27.53
N GLU A 142 35.83 -7.44 -28.67
CA GLU A 142 36.82 -8.16 -29.45
C GLU A 142 37.99 -8.49 -28.52
N GLY A 143 38.11 -9.78 -28.20
CA GLY A 143 39.23 -10.33 -27.47
C GLY A 143 40.49 -10.19 -28.32
N VAL A 144 41.54 -9.69 -27.68
CA VAL A 144 42.94 -9.86 -28.08
C VAL A 144 43.28 -11.33 -28.24
#